data_AF-A0AAV8X969-F1
#
_entry.id   AF-A0AAV8X969-F1
#
_cell.length_a   1.000
_cell.length_b   1.000
_cell.length_c   1.000
_cell.angle_alpha   90.00
_cell.angle_beta   90.00
_cell.angle_gamma   90.00
#
_symmetry.space_group_name_H-M   'P 1'
#
loop_
_entity.id
_entity.type
_entity.pdbx_description
1 polymer ?
#
loop_
_entity_poly.entity_id
_entity_poly.type
_entity_poly.pdbx_seq_one_letter_code
_entity_poly.pdbx_strand_id
1 'polypeptide(L)'
;MHLLVNSVAASGAALLPQVLEKIFATLVYTPEGQSINNRSRAVKNVRRHAASLMVKIGNKYPLLLLPVFDQIRATVENLSRPDGPAHLSCLEKVTLQEALLLISNHFGDYDLQSNFVGEVLREANTQFLDVVNAAPYQAIPKIYVDITGSNIVFCVNLLLGAVKRCAWPDDPERATRGGFVVSLTESGNPVCRNPAAPHVVPLLPHILSLIKIFNELFTPEAQSLIHDSYKGCLAMQETEKSNLLGLIGHSVSDGGDTQVVQSPLERMQQFLTGLHESCYHMMGSLGPSLGRDLYNIPNLGLAITNSVLSCLHSILSNIPMSDIIIIDNTEHKLVYVRYR
;
A
#
# COMPACT_ATOMS: atom_id res chain seq x y z
N MET A 1 -40.71 16.87 -9.99
CA MET A 1 -39.57 15.94 -9.81
C MET A 1 -38.24 16.63 -9.44
N HIS A 2 -38.11 17.97 -9.58
CA HIS A 2 -36.89 18.72 -9.24
C HIS A 2 -36.72 19.12 -7.75
N LEU A 3 -37.70 18.88 -6.88
CA LEU A 3 -37.67 19.33 -5.47
C LEU A 3 -37.19 18.26 -4.47
N LEU A 4 -37.14 16.98 -4.85
CA LEU A 4 -36.75 15.89 -3.94
C LEU A 4 -35.24 15.66 -3.84
N VAL A 5 -34.49 15.98 -4.91
CA VAL A 5 -33.03 15.78 -4.99
C VAL A 5 -32.26 16.70 -4.03
N ASN A 6 -32.82 17.87 -3.71
CA ASN A 6 -32.19 18.83 -2.79
C ASN A 6 -32.27 18.43 -1.30
N SER A 7 -33.16 17.52 -0.90
CA SER A 7 -33.31 17.15 0.53
C SER A 7 -32.25 16.14 1.01
N VAL A 8 -31.84 15.22 0.14
CA VAL A 8 -30.90 14.14 0.49
C VAL A 8 -29.46 14.66 0.54
N ALA A 9 -29.07 15.53 -0.40
CA ALA A 9 -27.75 16.17 -0.41
C ALA A 9 -27.57 17.13 0.79
N ALA A 10 -28.61 17.90 1.12
CA ALA A 10 -28.61 18.77 2.30
C ALA A 10 -28.56 17.97 3.62
N SER A 11 -29.26 16.84 3.70
CA SER A 11 -29.19 15.91 4.83
C SER A 11 -27.81 15.25 4.96
N GLY A 12 -27.22 14.81 3.85
CA GLY A 12 -25.87 14.22 3.83
C GLY A 12 -24.78 15.18 4.30
N ALA A 13 -24.83 16.45 3.88
CA ALA A 13 -23.93 17.49 4.36
C ALA A 13 -24.09 17.79 5.85
N ALA A 14 -25.33 17.78 6.36
CA ALA A 14 -25.60 18.00 7.78
C ALA A 14 -25.10 16.84 8.68
N LEU A 15 -25.10 15.60 8.17
CA LEU A 15 -24.64 14.43 8.90
C LEU A 15 -23.13 14.20 8.83
N LEU A 16 -22.45 14.78 7.83
CA LEU A 16 -21.03 14.55 7.60
C LEU A 16 -20.15 14.79 8.85
N PRO A 17 -20.29 15.89 9.61
CA PRO A 17 -19.46 16.11 10.79
C PRO A 17 -19.61 14.99 11.83
N GLN A 18 -20.85 14.53 12.08
CA GLN A 18 -21.13 13.46 13.05
C GLN A 18 -20.55 12.12 12.58
N VAL A 19 -20.59 11.85 11.28
CA VAL A 19 -19.98 10.64 10.69
C VAL A 19 -18.46 10.67 10.86
N LEU A 20 -17.81 11.80 10.52
CA LEU A 20 -16.36 11.96 10.66
C LEU A 20 -15.94 11.86 12.13
N GLU A 21 -16.67 12.51 13.03
CA GLU A 21 -16.43 12.43 14.48
C GLU A 21 -16.47 10.97 14.96
N LYS A 22 -17.48 10.19 14.57
CA LYS A 22 -17.60 8.78 14.97
C LYS A 22 -16.44 7.95 14.45
N ILE A 23 -16.01 8.18 13.21
CA ILE A 23 -14.87 7.48 12.59
C ILE A 23 -13.58 7.79 13.35
N PHE A 24 -13.28 9.07 13.57
CA PHE A 24 -12.05 9.47 14.25
C PHE A 24 -12.04 9.10 15.73
N ALA A 25 -13.18 9.18 16.44
CA ALA A 25 -13.32 8.69 17.80
C ALA A 25 -13.02 7.18 17.89
N THR A 26 -13.47 6.41 16.90
CA THR A 26 -13.17 4.98 16.81
C THR A 26 -11.67 4.71 16.61
N LEU A 27 -10.96 5.58 15.89
CA LEU A 27 -9.50 5.50 15.70
C LEU A 27 -8.70 5.92 16.93
N VAL A 28 -9.28 6.65 17.88
CA VAL A 28 -8.64 7.00 19.16
C VAL A 28 -8.97 5.96 20.24
N TYR A 29 -10.06 5.21 20.07
CA TYR A 29 -10.55 4.25 21.05
C TYR A 29 -9.47 3.24 21.47
N THR A 30 -9.22 3.21 22.78
CA THR A 30 -8.33 2.28 23.47
C THR A 30 -8.98 1.92 24.82
N PRO A 31 -9.40 0.66 25.03
CA PRO A 31 -9.96 0.24 26.32
C PRO A 31 -8.96 0.34 27.48
N GLU A 32 -9.45 0.43 28.71
CA GLU A 32 -8.60 0.42 29.91
C GLU A 32 -7.72 -0.83 29.96
N GLY A 33 -6.45 -0.65 30.34
CA GLY A 33 -5.45 -1.72 30.37
C GLY A 33 -4.90 -2.14 29.00
N GLN A 34 -5.42 -1.61 27.90
CA GLN A 34 -4.89 -1.84 26.55
C GLN A 34 -3.99 -0.69 26.07
N SER A 35 -3.07 -1.05 25.19
CA SER A 35 -2.05 -0.21 24.55
C SER A 35 -1.86 -0.67 23.11
N ILE A 36 -1.01 0.04 22.36
CA ILE A 36 -0.68 -0.32 20.98
C ILE A 36 -0.18 -1.77 20.86
N ASN A 37 0.52 -2.28 21.88
CA ASN A 37 1.20 -3.57 21.91
C ASN A 37 0.28 -4.73 22.32
N ASN A 38 -0.65 -4.49 23.25
CA ASN A 38 -1.50 -5.54 23.85
C ASN A 38 -3.00 -5.40 23.53
N ARG A 39 -3.40 -4.49 22.63
CA ARG A 39 -4.80 -4.37 22.21
C ARG A 39 -5.36 -5.66 21.61
N SER A 40 -6.64 -5.95 21.90
CA SER A 40 -7.30 -7.18 21.44
C SER A 40 -7.51 -7.18 19.93
N ARG A 41 -7.71 -8.38 19.35
CA ARG A 41 -7.97 -8.53 17.90
C ARG A 41 -9.23 -7.78 17.48
N ALA A 42 -10.27 -7.79 18.32
CA ALA A 42 -11.52 -7.06 18.08
C ALA A 42 -11.27 -5.55 17.97
N VAL A 43 -10.50 -4.97 18.90
CA VAL A 43 -10.15 -3.54 18.86
C VAL A 43 -9.34 -3.19 17.61
N LYS A 44 -8.31 -3.99 17.28
CA LYS A 44 -7.52 -3.81 16.04
C LYS A 44 -8.42 -3.85 14.80
N ASN A 45 -9.36 -4.79 14.75
CA ASN A 45 -10.29 -4.94 13.63
C ASN A 45 -11.20 -3.72 13.51
N VAL A 46 -11.85 -3.28 14.59
CA VAL A 46 -12.77 -2.13 14.58
C VAL A 46 -12.07 -0.86 14.12
N ARG A 47 -10.86 -0.60 14.63
CA ARG A 47 -10.07 0.57 14.22
C ARG A 47 -9.64 0.50 12.76
N ARG A 48 -9.23 -0.68 12.27
CA ARG A 48 -8.94 -0.89 10.85
C ARG A 48 -10.17 -0.62 9.98
N HIS A 49 -11.36 -1.04 10.41
CA HIS A 49 -12.61 -0.75 9.70
C HIS A 49 -12.91 0.76 9.66
N ALA A 50 -12.64 1.49 10.75
CA ALA A 50 -12.79 2.95 10.77
C ALA A 50 -11.85 3.63 9.75
N ALA A 51 -10.58 3.23 9.69
CA ALA A 51 -9.65 3.74 8.68
C ALA A 51 -10.10 3.39 7.25
N SER A 52 -10.53 2.15 7.01
CA SER A 52 -11.05 1.71 5.70
C SER A 52 -12.34 2.44 5.31
N LEU A 53 -13.16 2.86 6.28
CA LEU A 53 -14.35 3.66 6.01
C LEU A 53 -14.00 5.05 5.47
N MET A 54 -12.91 5.68 5.95
CA MET A 54 -12.40 6.92 5.35
C MET A 54 -12.03 6.74 3.88
N VAL A 55 -11.35 5.65 3.52
CA VAL A 55 -11.05 5.32 2.11
C VAL A 55 -12.33 5.15 1.31
N LYS A 56 -13.33 4.44 1.86
CA LYS A 56 -14.60 4.19 1.18
C LYS A 56 -15.39 5.48 0.93
N ILE A 57 -15.46 6.38 1.90
CA ILE A 57 -16.15 7.67 1.75
C ILE A 57 -15.33 8.61 0.85
N GLY A 58 -14.00 8.63 1.00
CA GLY A 58 -13.06 9.34 0.12
C GLY A 58 -13.25 8.98 -1.35
N ASN A 59 -13.43 7.70 -1.64
CA ASN A 59 -13.66 7.22 -3.00
C ASN A 59 -15.08 7.48 -3.52
N LYS A 60 -16.12 7.30 -2.67
CA LYS A 60 -17.53 7.36 -3.12
C LYS A 60 -18.15 8.75 -3.06
N TYR A 61 -17.75 9.57 -2.10
CA TYR A 61 -18.31 10.90 -1.85
C TYR A 61 -17.22 11.98 -1.70
N PRO A 62 -16.22 12.05 -2.60
CA PRO A 62 -15.12 13.00 -2.49
C PRO A 62 -15.58 14.47 -2.53
N LEU A 63 -16.58 14.80 -3.34
CA LEU A 63 -17.13 16.16 -3.43
C LEU A 63 -17.81 16.63 -2.14
N LEU A 64 -18.30 15.70 -1.31
CA LEU A 64 -18.85 15.99 0.00
C LEU A 64 -17.74 16.30 1.02
N LEU A 65 -16.57 15.68 0.86
CA LEU A 65 -15.42 15.84 1.75
C LEU A 65 -14.53 17.02 1.38
N LEU A 66 -14.49 17.39 0.09
CA LEU A 66 -13.60 18.44 -0.42
C LEU A 66 -13.73 19.78 0.33
N PRO A 67 -14.94 20.28 0.68
CA PRO A 67 -15.08 21.53 1.43
C PRO A 67 -14.47 21.52 2.84
N VAL A 68 -14.27 20.32 3.42
CA VAL A 68 -13.69 20.13 4.76
C VAL A 68 -12.35 19.39 4.71
N PHE A 69 -11.73 19.30 3.52
CA PHE A 69 -10.51 18.52 3.31
C PHE A 69 -9.38 18.93 4.24
N ASP A 70 -9.14 20.23 4.43
CA ASP A 70 -8.06 20.72 5.30
C ASP A 70 -8.27 20.30 6.77
N GLN A 71 -9.53 20.25 7.23
CA GLN A 71 -9.86 19.78 8.59
C GLN A 71 -9.61 18.27 8.73
N ILE A 72 -9.99 17.49 7.71
CA ILE A 72 -9.73 16.05 7.65
C ILE A 72 -8.22 15.80 7.64
N ARG A 73 -7.48 16.52 6.81
CA ARG A 73 -6.02 16.45 6.69
C ARG A 73 -5.36 16.75 8.03
N ALA A 74 -5.68 17.88 8.66
CA ALA A 74 -5.12 18.26 9.96
C ALA A 74 -5.42 17.21 11.05
N THR A 75 -6.62 16.62 11.02
CA THR A 75 -6.99 15.53 11.94
C THR A 75 -6.13 14.30 11.70
N VAL A 76 -5.97 13.86 10.44
CA VAL A 76 -5.14 12.70 10.07
C VAL A 76 -3.68 12.93 10.42
N GLU A 77 -3.14 14.13 10.17
CA GLU A 77 -1.78 14.52 10.55
C GLU A 77 -1.60 14.42 12.07
N ASN A 78 -2.51 15.00 12.86
CA ASN A 78 -2.47 14.93 14.32
C ASN A 78 -2.53 13.49 14.85
N LEU A 79 -3.37 12.64 14.25
CA LEU A 79 -3.48 11.21 14.62
C LEU A 79 -2.21 10.42 14.23
N SER A 80 -1.53 10.83 13.15
CA SER A 80 -0.36 10.14 12.59
C SER A 80 0.96 10.47 13.27
N ARG A 81 0.97 11.46 14.16
CA ARG A 81 2.16 11.83 14.94
C ARG A 81 2.57 10.69 15.88
N PRO A 82 3.87 10.48 16.13
CA PRO A 82 4.34 9.47 17.08
C PRO A 82 3.81 9.68 18.51
N ASP A 83 3.66 10.95 18.92
CA ASP A 83 3.07 11.42 20.18
C ASP A 83 1.55 11.69 20.07
N GLY A 84 0.93 11.26 18.97
CA GLY A 84 -0.47 11.51 18.67
C GLY A 84 -1.43 10.67 19.54
N PRO A 85 -2.68 11.13 19.72
CA PRO A 85 -3.62 10.51 20.65
C PRO A 85 -4.02 9.08 20.26
N ALA A 86 -3.93 8.73 18.98
CA ALA A 86 -4.43 7.46 18.47
C ALA A 86 -3.41 6.31 18.47
N HIS A 87 -2.11 6.59 18.60
CA HIS A 87 -1.03 5.60 18.49
C HIS A 87 -1.25 4.63 17.32
N LEU A 88 -1.42 5.18 16.10
CA LEU A 88 -1.79 4.42 14.91
C LEU A 88 -0.75 3.34 14.60
N SER A 89 -1.22 2.17 14.22
CA SER A 89 -0.38 1.18 13.53
C SER A 89 0.02 1.70 12.14
N CYS A 90 1.10 1.14 11.60
CA CYS A 90 1.54 1.40 10.22
C CYS A 90 0.38 1.31 9.22
N LEU A 91 -0.41 0.24 9.26
CA LEU A 91 -1.50 0.03 8.31
C LEU A 91 -2.63 1.05 8.48
N GLU A 92 -2.98 1.42 9.73
CA GLU A 92 -3.98 2.47 9.97
C GLU A 92 -3.49 3.82 9.41
N LYS A 93 -2.21 4.17 9.63
CA LYS A 93 -1.59 5.38 9.08
C LYS A 93 -1.63 5.38 7.56
N VAL A 94 -1.16 4.32 6.89
CA VAL A 94 -1.21 4.20 5.42
C VAL A 94 -2.65 4.33 4.90
N THR A 95 -3.61 3.65 5.54
CA THR A 95 -5.01 3.67 5.10
C THR A 95 -5.62 5.07 5.18
N LEU A 96 -5.28 5.85 6.21
CA LEU A 96 -5.75 7.24 6.31
C LEU A 96 -5.09 8.14 5.25
N GLN A 97 -3.80 7.94 4.97
CA GLN A 97 -3.11 8.66 3.90
C GLN A 97 -3.70 8.31 2.51
N GLU A 98 -4.06 7.04 2.26
CA GLU A 98 -4.79 6.63 1.05
C GLU A 98 -6.13 7.38 0.89
N ALA A 99 -6.85 7.61 2.00
CA ALA A 99 -8.10 8.36 1.96
C ALA A 99 -7.86 9.82 1.55
N LEU A 100 -6.80 10.46 2.04
CA LEU A 100 -6.44 11.81 1.62
C LEU A 100 -6.06 11.87 0.15
N LEU A 101 -5.26 10.91 -0.33
CA LEU A 101 -4.88 10.81 -1.75
C LEU A 101 -6.10 10.64 -2.65
N LEU A 102 -7.08 9.82 -2.25
CA LEU A 102 -8.34 9.67 -2.98
C LEU A 102 -9.14 10.98 -3.08
N ILE A 103 -9.25 11.72 -1.98
CA ILE A 103 -9.97 13.00 -1.99
C ILE A 103 -9.21 14.02 -2.86
N SER A 104 -7.88 13.99 -2.85
CA SER A 104 -7.04 14.90 -3.64
C SER A 104 -7.21 14.76 -5.16
N ASN A 105 -7.67 13.60 -5.65
CA ASN A 105 -8.04 13.41 -7.07
C ASN A 105 -9.12 14.40 -7.55
N HIS A 106 -9.86 15.01 -6.61
CA HIS A 106 -10.94 15.95 -6.90
C HIS A 106 -10.53 17.42 -6.83
N PHE A 107 -9.24 17.72 -6.60
CA PHE A 107 -8.73 19.09 -6.70
C PHE A 107 -8.90 19.66 -8.11
N GLY A 108 -8.81 18.81 -9.13
CA GLY A 108 -8.97 19.23 -10.52
C GLY A 108 -7.81 20.05 -11.07
N ASP A 109 -6.67 20.05 -10.38
CA ASP A 109 -5.44 20.74 -10.75
C ASP A 109 -4.25 19.80 -10.48
N TYR A 110 -3.46 19.54 -11.52
CA TYR A 110 -2.34 18.61 -11.48
C TYR A 110 -1.25 19.08 -10.51
N ASP A 111 -0.87 20.35 -10.54
CA ASP A 111 0.25 20.86 -9.76
C ASP A 111 -0.11 20.87 -8.27
N LEU A 112 -1.33 21.30 -7.94
CA LEU A 112 -1.86 21.25 -6.58
C LEU A 112 -1.90 19.82 -6.04
N GLN A 113 -2.41 18.87 -6.84
CA GLN A 113 -2.48 17.48 -6.44
C GLN A 113 -1.09 16.86 -6.31
N SER A 114 -0.20 17.08 -7.28
CA SER A 114 1.17 16.55 -7.28
C SER A 114 1.96 17.06 -6.07
N ASN A 115 1.85 18.35 -5.73
CA ASN A 115 2.48 18.91 -4.54
C ASN A 115 1.96 18.25 -3.26
N PHE A 116 0.64 18.07 -3.15
CA PHE A 116 0.04 17.37 -2.02
C PHE A 116 0.50 15.90 -1.90
N VAL A 117 0.58 15.18 -3.03
CA VAL A 117 1.11 13.80 -3.05
C VAL A 117 2.56 13.77 -2.55
N GLY A 118 3.38 14.75 -2.97
CA GLY A 118 4.75 14.90 -2.48
C GLY A 118 4.83 15.17 -0.97
N GLU A 119 3.90 15.95 -0.41
CA GLU A 119 3.79 16.17 1.04
C GLU A 119 3.45 14.89 1.80
N VAL A 120 2.47 14.12 1.31
CA VAL A 120 2.07 12.83 1.91
C VAL A 120 3.22 11.82 1.87
N LEU A 121 3.94 11.74 0.76
CA LEU A 121 5.02 10.76 0.57
C LEU A 121 6.35 11.15 1.21
N ARG A 122 6.52 12.41 1.62
CA ARG A 122 7.81 12.95 2.08
C ARG A 122 8.48 12.08 3.15
N GLU A 123 7.75 11.77 4.22
CA GLU A 123 8.27 10.96 5.34
C GLU A 123 8.71 9.57 4.86
N ALA A 124 7.87 8.89 4.09
CA ALA A 124 8.15 7.55 3.57
C ALA A 124 9.34 7.55 2.60
N ASN A 125 9.43 8.54 1.71
CA ASN A 125 10.52 8.64 0.73
C ASN A 125 11.86 8.87 1.43
N THR A 126 11.90 9.76 2.44
CA THR A 126 13.12 9.98 3.24
C THR A 126 13.52 8.71 3.99
N GLN A 127 12.60 8.09 4.73
CA GLN A 127 12.90 6.87 5.48
C GLN A 127 13.34 5.71 4.56
N PHE A 128 12.73 5.58 3.39
CA PHE A 128 13.12 4.56 2.42
C PHE A 128 14.52 4.79 1.88
N LEU A 129 14.87 6.04 1.51
CA LEU A 129 16.20 6.39 1.05
C LEU A 129 17.26 6.24 2.16
N ASP A 130 16.92 6.50 3.42
CA ASP A 130 17.83 6.26 4.54
C ASP A 130 18.17 4.76 4.66
N VAL A 131 17.16 3.89 4.52
CA VAL A 131 17.37 2.43 4.49
C VAL A 131 18.24 2.02 3.30
N VAL A 132 17.96 2.59 2.12
CA VAL A 132 18.73 2.34 0.89
C VAL A 132 20.19 2.72 1.06
N ASN A 133 20.45 3.87 1.70
CA ASN A 133 21.81 4.41 1.85
C ASN A 133 22.59 3.73 2.99
N ALA A 134 21.91 3.28 4.05
CA ALA A 134 22.54 2.61 5.18
C ALA A 134 22.96 1.17 4.87
N ALA A 135 22.21 0.49 4.00
CA ALA A 135 22.52 -0.86 3.57
C ALA A 135 23.13 -0.83 2.16
N PRO A 136 24.45 -0.99 1.97
CA PRO A 136 24.92 -1.47 0.68
C PRO A 136 24.24 -2.82 0.47
N TYR A 137 23.36 -2.91 -0.55
CA TYR A 137 22.48 -4.02 -0.94
C TYR A 137 23.20 -5.36 -1.23
N GLN A 138 24.42 -5.55 -0.72
CA GLN A 138 25.36 -6.62 -1.05
C GLN A 138 25.43 -7.74 0.00
N ALA A 139 24.67 -7.71 1.11
CA ALA A 139 24.73 -8.75 2.13
C ALA A 139 23.35 -9.19 2.65
N ILE A 140 22.81 -10.20 1.98
CA ILE A 140 21.52 -10.88 2.20
C ILE A 140 21.19 -11.21 3.69
N PRO A 141 22.15 -11.47 4.61
CA PRO A 141 21.84 -11.73 6.03
C PRO A 141 21.84 -10.49 6.95
N LYS A 142 22.64 -9.44 6.68
CA LYS A 142 22.65 -8.22 7.52
C LYS A 142 21.39 -7.39 7.31
N ILE A 143 20.91 -7.41 6.06
CA ILE A 143 19.67 -6.79 5.63
C ILE A 143 18.49 -7.26 6.48
N TYR A 144 18.45 -8.54 6.88
CA TYR A 144 17.35 -9.12 7.67
C TYR A 144 17.12 -8.42 9.02
N VAL A 145 18.18 -8.09 9.76
CA VAL A 145 18.06 -7.47 11.09
C VAL A 145 17.70 -5.98 10.95
N ASP A 146 18.30 -5.27 9.99
CA ASP A 146 18.05 -3.84 9.78
C ASP A 146 16.68 -3.56 9.13
N ILE A 147 16.25 -4.41 8.20
CA ILE A 147 14.94 -4.31 7.53
C ILE A 147 13.79 -4.44 8.54
N THR A 148 13.94 -5.30 9.56
CA THR A 148 12.89 -5.51 10.59
C THR A 148 12.79 -4.38 11.60
N GLY A 149 13.87 -3.60 11.77
CA GLY A 149 13.87 -2.37 12.57
C GLY A 149 13.44 -1.13 11.77
N SER A 150 13.58 -1.16 10.45
CA SER A 150 13.21 -0.07 9.56
C SER A 150 11.70 -0.03 9.29
N ASN A 151 11.14 1.16 9.16
CA ASN A 151 9.74 1.38 8.80
C ASN A 151 9.49 1.13 7.29
N ILE A 152 10.20 0.19 6.68
CA ILE A 152 10.13 -0.12 5.23
C ILE A 152 8.75 -0.62 4.82
N VAL A 153 8.04 -1.32 5.70
CA VAL A 153 6.66 -1.74 5.46
C VAL A 153 5.76 -0.53 5.28
N PHE A 154 5.90 0.49 6.11
CA PHE A 154 5.19 1.76 5.94
C PHE A 154 5.54 2.42 4.61
N CYS A 155 6.83 2.49 4.29
CA CYS A 155 7.31 3.15 3.08
C CYS A 155 6.73 2.49 1.81
N VAL A 156 6.90 1.17 1.68
CA VAL A 156 6.42 0.42 0.51
C VAL A 156 4.90 0.44 0.41
N ASN A 157 4.18 0.29 1.54
CA ASN A 157 2.71 0.32 1.51
C ASN A 157 2.16 1.71 1.19
N LEU A 158 2.80 2.79 1.66
CA LEU A 158 2.35 4.14 1.33
C LEU A 158 2.63 4.48 -0.15
N LEU A 159 3.79 4.07 -0.68
CA LEU A 159 4.11 4.18 -2.11
C LEU A 159 3.09 3.41 -2.96
N LEU A 160 2.82 2.15 -2.59
CA LEU A 160 1.77 1.34 -3.21
C LEU A 160 0.40 2.04 -3.17
N GLY A 161 0.05 2.63 -2.02
CA GLY A 161 -1.15 3.44 -1.85
C GLY A 161 -1.21 4.59 -2.85
N ALA A 162 -0.15 5.40 -2.97
CA ALA A 162 -0.09 6.49 -3.94
C ALA A 162 -0.24 6.01 -5.38
N VAL A 163 0.47 4.93 -5.77
CA VAL A 163 0.34 4.34 -7.11
C VAL A 163 -1.09 3.88 -7.38
N LYS A 164 -1.78 3.28 -6.40
CA LYS A 164 -3.15 2.76 -6.58
C LYS A 164 -4.24 3.81 -6.49
N ARG A 165 -4.01 4.91 -5.78
CA ARG A 165 -5.06 5.88 -5.43
C ARG A 165 -4.98 7.17 -6.24
N CYS A 166 -3.78 7.63 -6.59
CA CYS A 166 -3.63 8.85 -7.37
C CYS A 166 -4.05 8.61 -8.81
N ALA A 167 -4.99 9.42 -9.28
CA ALA A 167 -5.51 9.36 -10.63
C ALA A 167 -5.77 10.76 -11.17
N TRP A 168 -5.69 10.91 -12.49
CA TRP A 168 -6.24 12.06 -13.21
C TRP A 168 -7.77 11.94 -13.31
N PRO A 169 -8.50 13.04 -13.58
CA PRO A 169 -9.95 12.99 -13.79
C PRO A 169 -10.36 12.11 -14.99
N ASP A 170 -11.44 11.33 -14.83
CA ASP A 170 -12.02 10.54 -15.94
C ASP A 170 -12.63 11.43 -17.04
N ASP A 171 -13.11 12.62 -16.68
CA ASP A 171 -13.67 13.59 -17.61
C ASP A 171 -12.54 14.26 -18.42
N PRO A 172 -12.50 14.10 -19.76
CA PRO A 172 -11.39 14.58 -20.58
C PRO A 172 -11.20 16.09 -20.49
N GLU A 173 -12.29 16.86 -20.45
CA GLU A 173 -12.17 18.33 -20.36
C GLU A 173 -11.59 18.78 -19.02
N ARG A 174 -12.00 18.15 -17.92
CA ARG A 174 -11.41 18.40 -16.59
C ARG A 174 -9.94 17.99 -16.56
N ALA A 175 -9.57 16.87 -17.17
CA ALA A 175 -8.18 16.45 -17.27
C ALA A 175 -7.34 17.45 -18.08
N THR A 176 -7.86 17.96 -19.20
CA THR A 176 -7.19 18.99 -20.01
C THR A 176 -7.06 20.31 -19.26
N ARG A 177 -8.17 20.84 -18.72
CA ARG A 177 -8.17 22.12 -17.98
C ARG A 177 -7.31 22.08 -16.72
N GLY A 178 -7.26 20.93 -16.06
CA GLY A 178 -6.45 20.71 -14.85
C GLY A 178 -4.97 20.43 -15.11
N GLY A 179 -4.50 20.43 -16.37
CA GLY A 179 -3.09 20.21 -16.69
C GLY A 179 -2.61 18.76 -16.57
N PHE A 180 -3.52 17.79 -16.64
CA PHE A 180 -3.18 16.35 -16.61
C PHE A 180 -2.80 15.80 -17.98
N VAL A 181 -3.30 16.39 -19.07
CA VAL A 181 -2.99 15.95 -20.45
C VAL A 181 -1.69 16.59 -20.92
N VAL A 182 -0.69 15.78 -21.27
CA VAL A 182 0.64 16.25 -21.71
C VAL A 182 0.87 16.17 -23.21
N SER A 183 0.13 15.29 -23.89
CA SER A 183 0.21 15.12 -25.34
C SER A 183 -1.02 14.36 -25.85
N LEU A 184 -1.14 14.25 -27.16
CA LEU A 184 -2.09 13.36 -27.83
C LEU A 184 -1.32 12.24 -28.54
N THR A 185 -1.90 11.05 -28.66
CA THR A 185 -1.38 10.00 -29.55
C THR A 185 -1.63 10.37 -31.02
N GLU A 186 -1.05 9.60 -31.94
CA GLU A 186 -1.31 9.76 -33.39
C GLU A 186 -2.79 9.60 -33.75
N SER A 187 -3.53 8.78 -32.98
CA SER A 187 -4.98 8.60 -33.12
C SER A 187 -5.80 9.68 -32.41
N GLY A 188 -5.16 10.69 -31.82
CA GLY A 188 -5.81 11.78 -31.10
C GLY A 188 -6.22 11.47 -29.65
N ASN A 189 -5.84 10.33 -29.09
CA ASN A 189 -6.19 9.99 -27.71
C ASN A 189 -5.34 10.78 -26.71
N PRO A 190 -5.91 11.28 -25.60
CA PRO A 190 -5.16 12.01 -24.59
C PRO A 190 -4.15 11.12 -23.88
N VAL A 191 -2.93 11.63 -23.72
CA VAL A 191 -1.89 11.04 -22.90
C VAL A 191 -1.81 11.82 -21.61
N CYS A 192 -2.25 11.21 -20.52
CA CYS A 192 -2.25 11.83 -19.19
C CYS A 192 -0.96 11.51 -18.41
N ARG A 193 -0.59 12.42 -17.51
CA ARG A 193 0.46 12.21 -16.50
C ARG A 193 -0.15 11.97 -15.12
N ASN A 194 0.49 11.13 -14.32
CA ASN A 194 0.03 10.83 -12.96
C ASN A 194 0.67 11.80 -11.94
N PRO A 195 -0.10 12.40 -11.01
CA PRO A 195 0.43 13.24 -9.94
C PRO A 195 1.43 12.54 -9.01
N ALA A 196 1.37 11.20 -8.88
CA ALA A 196 2.32 10.43 -8.09
C ALA A 196 3.63 10.12 -8.84
N ALA A 197 3.64 10.18 -10.17
CA ALA A 197 4.81 9.85 -10.99
C ALA A 197 6.11 10.55 -10.56
N PRO A 198 6.16 11.88 -10.37
CA PRO A 198 7.42 12.57 -10.01
C PRO A 198 7.99 12.13 -8.65
N HIS A 199 7.16 11.56 -7.77
CA HIS A 199 7.55 11.16 -6.42
C HIS A 199 7.88 9.67 -6.31
N VAL A 200 7.29 8.84 -7.18
CA VAL A 200 7.44 7.38 -7.18
C VAL A 200 8.52 6.92 -8.16
N VAL A 201 8.56 7.48 -9.38
CA VAL A 201 9.51 7.07 -10.44
C VAL A 201 10.97 7.11 -9.97
N PRO A 202 11.45 8.14 -9.25
CA PRO A 202 12.82 8.18 -8.75
C PRO A 202 13.19 7.03 -7.81
N LEU A 203 12.21 6.40 -7.14
CA LEU A 203 12.42 5.31 -6.20
C LEU A 203 12.36 3.92 -6.84
N LEU A 204 11.92 3.81 -8.10
CA LEU A 204 11.79 2.54 -8.80
C LEU A 204 13.08 1.71 -8.85
N PRO A 205 14.28 2.27 -9.10
CA PRO A 205 15.50 1.49 -9.08
C PRO A 205 15.74 0.79 -7.73
N HIS A 206 15.41 1.47 -6.63
CA HIS A 206 15.56 0.95 -5.27
C HIS A 206 14.51 -0.12 -4.93
N ILE A 207 13.27 0.08 -5.38
CA ILE A 207 12.20 -0.92 -5.29
C ILE A 207 12.58 -2.20 -6.06
N LEU A 208 13.08 -2.06 -7.28
CA LEU A 208 13.55 -3.19 -8.08
C LEU A 208 14.71 -3.91 -7.38
N SER A 209 15.66 -3.18 -6.81
CA SER A 209 16.74 -3.77 -6.02
C SER A 209 16.23 -4.53 -4.80
N LEU A 210 15.19 -4.03 -4.12
CA LEU A 210 14.54 -4.72 -3.00
C LEU A 210 13.89 -6.03 -3.46
N ILE A 211 13.15 -6.01 -4.58
CA ILE A 211 12.56 -7.22 -5.17
C ILE A 211 13.65 -8.24 -5.51
N LYS A 212 14.76 -7.80 -6.10
CA LYS A 212 15.90 -8.68 -6.42
C LYS A 212 16.45 -9.36 -5.17
N ILE A 213 16.62 -8.65 -4.05
CA ILE A 213 17.05 -9.25 -2.78
C ILE A 213 16.04 -10.31 -2.32
N PHE A 214 14.74 -9.99 -2.36
CA PHE A 214 13.72 -10.97 -1.95
C PHE A 214 13.79 -12.24 -2.80
N ASN A 215 14.00 -12.11 -4.10
CA ASN A 215 14.17 -13.24 -4.99
C ASN A 215 15.45 -14.03 -4.69
N GLU A 216 16.54 -13.34 -4.37
CA GLU A 216 17.82 -13.97 -3.98
C GLU A 216 17.73 -14.72 -2.65
N LEU A 217 16.82 -14.37 -1.72
CA LEU A 217 16.59 -15.11 -0.48
C LEU A 217 16.20 -16.58 -0.70
N PHE A 218 15.61 -16.91 -1.86
CA PHE A 218 15.24 -18.27 -2.20
C PHE A 218 16.41 -19.12 -2.71
N THR A 219 17.58 -18.54 -2.95
CA THR A 219 18.77 -19.31 -3.35
C THR A 219 19.32 -20.16 -2.19
N PRO A 220 19.86 -21.36 -2.46
CA PRO A 220 20.44 -22.21 -1.40
C PRO A 220 21.53 -21.51 -0.59
N GLU A 221 22.35 -20.70 -1.26
CA GLU A 221 23.44 -19.92 -0.65
C GLU A 221 22.87 -18.92 0.36
N ALA A 222 21.83 -18.17 -0.01
CA ALA A 222 21.16 -17.24 0.89
C ALA A 222 20.47 -17.95 2.06
N GLN A 223 19.75 -19.05 1.78
CA GLN A 223 19.06 -19.81 2.82
C GLN A 223 20.01 -20.39 3.86
N SER A 224 21.23 -20.77 3.46
CA SER A 224 22.26 -21.30 4.36
C SER A 224 22.75 -20.28 5.40
N LEU A 225 22.55 -18.99 5.13
CA LEU A 225 22.95 -17.89 6.01
C LEU A 225 21.82 -17.46 6.98
N ILE A 226 20.62 -18.03 6.85
CA ILE A 226 19.51 -17.77 7.75
C ILE A 226 19.83 -18.41 9.11
N HIS A 227 19.76 -17.62 10.18
CA HIS A 227 19.97 -18.09 11.54
C HIS A 227 19.01 -19.23 11.89
N ASP A 228 19.48 -20.22 12.66
CA ASP A 228 18.70 -21.43 12.97
C ASP A 228 17.32 -21.14 13.58
N SER A 229 17.20 -20.10 14.41
CA SER A 229 15.91 -19.68 15.00
C SER A 229 14.87 -19.19 14.00
N TYR A 230 15.28 -18.89 12.76
CA TYR A 230 14.42 -18.41 11.68
C TYR A 230 14.36 -19.37 10.49
N LYS A 231 14.90 -20.59 10.62
CA LYS A 231 14.75 -21.63 9.60
C LYS A 231 13.27 -21.88 9.32
N GLY A 232 12.92 -21.88 8.03
CA GLY A 232 11.54 -21.98 7.58
C GLY A 232 10.79 -20.64 7.49
N CYS A 233 11.45 -19.49 7.67
CA CYS A 233 10.77 -18.18 7.55
C CYS A 233 10.30 -17.84 6.13
N LEU A 234 10.74 -18.58 5.11
CA LEU A 234 10.30 -18.46 3.72
C LEU A 234 9.22 -19.50 3.35
N ALA A 235 8.87 -20.40 4.27
CA ALA A 235 7.84 -21.40 4.04
C ALA A 235 6.44 -20.79 4.11
N MET A 236 5.47 -21.45 3.45
CA MET A 236 4.06 -21.08 3.51
C MET A 236 3.54 -21.02 4.95
N GLN A 237 2.77 -19.99 5.28
CA GLN A 237 2.23 -19.80 6.62
C GLN A 237 1.19 -20.88 6.97
N GLU A 238 1.10 -21.27 8.24
CA GLU A 238 0.18 -22.33 8.66
C GLU A 238 -1.30 -21.97 8.43
N THR A 239 -1.64 -20.69 8.54
CA THR A 239 -2.96 -20.18 8.19
C THR A 239 -3.26 -20.34 6.71
N GLU A 240 -2.28 -20.16 5.83
CA GLU A 240 -2.44 -20.34 4.38
C GLU A 240 -2.58 -21.82 4.03
N LYS A 241 -1.79 -22.71 4.65
CA LYS A 241 -1.96 -24.17 4.50
C LYS A 241 -3.35 -24.60 4.94
N SER A 242 -3.80 -24.11 6.10
CA SER A 242 -5.15 -24.38 6.61
C SER A 242 -6.25 -23.90 5.67
N ASN A 243 -6.07 -22.72 5.05
CA ASN A 243 -6.98 -22.20 4.02
C ASN A 243 -7.04 -23.13 2.80
N LEU A 244 -5.88 -23.52 2.26
CA LEU A 244 -5.78 -24.37 1.07
C LEU A 244 -6.36 -25.77 1.30
N LEU A 245 -6.22 -26.30 2.52
CA LEU A 245 -6.75 -27.60 2.90
C LEU A 245 -8.25 -27.54 3.27
N GLY A 246 -8.90 -26.39 3.19
CA GLY A 246 -10.32 -26.23 3.54
C GLY A 246 -10.60 -26.43 5.03
N LEU A 247 -9.58 -26.39 5.89
CA LEU A 247 -9.69 -26.54 7.36
C LEU A 247 -10.27 -25.28 8.04
N ILE A 248 -10.48 -24.24 7.21
CA ILE A 248 -11.27 -23.00 7.27
C ILE A 248 -12.68 -23.07 7.86
N GLY A 249 -12.99 -23.98 8.78
CA GLY A 249 -14.34 -24.19 9.32
C GLY A 249 -14.40 -24.74 10.74
N HIS A 250 -13.25 -25.13 11.33
CA HIS A 250 -13.21 -25.76 12.65
C HIS A 250 -12.59 -24.90 13.76
N SER A 251 -12.03 -23.73 13.44
CA SER A 251 -11.76 -22.72 14.46
C SER A 251 -13.01 -21.87 14.66
N VAL A 252 -13.98 -22.45 15.36
CA VAL A 252 -14.79 -21.67 16.29
C VAL A 252 -13.77 -21.15 17.32
N SER A 253 -13.05 -20.08 16.97
CA SER A 253 -12.64 -19.14 18.00
C SER A 253 -13.95 -18.54 18.49
N ASP A 254 -14.55 -19.27 19.42
CA ASP A 254 -15.41 -18.72 20.45
C ASP A 254 -14.83 -17.37 20.88
N GLY A 255 -15.67 -16.43 21.26
CA GLY A 255 -15.35 -15.00 21.45
C GLY A 255 -14.32 -14.67 22.55
N GLY A 256 -13.32 -15.52 22.77
CA GLY A 256 -12.19 -15.34 23.67
C GLY A 256 -11.15 -14.38 23.11
N ASP A 257 -10.92 -13.32 23.88
CA ASP A 257 -9.88 -12.30 23.81
C ASP A 257 -8.42 -12.83 23.87
N THR A 258 -8.16 -14.09 23.54
CA THR A 258 -6.81 -14.65 23.63
C THR A 258 -5.95 -14.07 22.51
N GLN A 259 -5.08 -13.12 22.85
CA GLN A 259 -3.99 -12.72 21.97
C GLN A 259 -3.18 -13.98 21.65
N VAL A 260 -3.27 -14.47 20.42
CA VAL A 260 -2.33 -15.47 19.92
C VAL A 260 -0.97 -14.77 19.88
N VAL A 261 -0.12 -15.08 20.85
CA VAL A 261 1.25 -14.56 20.90
C VAL A 261 1.99 -15.18 19.74
N GLN A 262 2.13 -14.41 18.65
CA GLN A 262 2.90 -14.84 17.48
C GLN A 262 4.35 -15.04 17.87
N SER A 263 4.89 -16.20 17.51
CA SER A 263 6.31 -16.52 17.66
C SER A 263 7.18 -15.57 16.80
N PRO A 264 8.47 -15.38 17.15
CA PRO A 264 9.39 -14.58 16.34
C PRO A 264 9.48 -15.06 14.89
N LEU A 265 9.42 -16.38 14.67
CA LEU A 265 9.40 -16.99 13.35
C LEU A 265 8.15 -16.59 12.54
N GLU A 266 6.96 -16.69 13.14
CA GLU A 266 5.70 -16.31 12.46
C GLU A 266 5.65 -14.82 12.13
N ARG A 267 6.18 -13.95 13.02
CA ARG A 267 6.29 -12.52 12.74
C ARG A 267 7.20 -12.26 11.54
N MET A 268 8.31 -13.00 11.46
CA MET A 268 9.20 -12.90 10.32
C MET A 268 8.53 -13.38 9.03
N GLN A 269 7.87 -14.54 9.06
CA GLN A 269 7.14 -15.07 7.91
C GLN A 269 6.14 -14.04 7.38
N GLN A 270 5.30 -13.48 8.27
CA GLN A 270 4.32 -12.46 7.90
C GLN A 270 4.97 -11.20 7.35
N PHE A 271 6.09 -10.78 7.93
CA PHE A 271 6.86 -9.63 7.48
C PHE A 271 7.39 -9.84 6.05
N LEU A 272 8.10 -10.96 5.81
CA LEU A 272 8.72 -11.25 4.52
C LEU A 272 7.65 -11.46 3.44
N THR A 273 6.63 -12.27 3.71
CA THR A 273 5.52 -12.50 2.77
C THR A 273 4.81 -11.20 2.44
N GLY A 274 4.38 -10.43 3.46
CA GLY A 274 3.61 -9.21 3.24
C GLY A 274 4.39 -8.11 2.52
N LEU A 275 5.67 -7.94 2.84
CA LEU A 275 6.51 -6.95 2.16
C LEU A 275 6.81 -7.35 0.71
N HIS A 276 7.08 -8.64 0.47
CA HIS A 276 7.26 -9.20 -0.86
C HIS A 276 6.01 -9.02 -1.73
N GLU A 277 4.83 -9.45 -1.23
CA GLU A 277 3.54 -9.26 -1.90
C GLU A 277 3.29 -7.78 -2.20
N SER A 278 3.58 -6.87 -1.26
CA SER A 278 3.39 -5.42 -1.46
C SER A 278 4.25 -4.87 -2.61
N CYS A 279 5.50 -5.34 -2.73
CA CYS A 279 6.38 -4.94 -3.83
C CYS A 279 5.83 -5.41 -5.18
N TYR A 280 5.37 -6.66 -5.28
CA TYR A 280 4.78 -7.19 -6.52
C TYR A 280 3.44 -6.55 -6.87
N HIS A 281 2.59 -6.26 -5.88
CA HIS A 281 1.37 -5.49 -6.08
C HIS A 281 1.64 -4.09 -6.59
N MET A 282 2.72 -3.45 -6.13
CA MET A 282 3.15 -2.16 -6.63
C MET A 282 3.55 -2.28 -8.09
N MET A 283 4.42 -3.24 -8.44
CA MET A 283 4.83 -3.47 -9.83
C MET A 283 3.65 -3.71 -10.78
N GLY A 284 2.66 -4.50 -10.38
CA GLY A 284 1.44 -4.72 -11.16
C GLY A 284 0.58 -3.46 -11.32
N SER A 285 0.67 -2.51 -10.39
CA SER A 285 -0.12 -1.27 -10.41
C SER A 285 0.57 -0.12 -11.17
N LEU A 286 1.89 -0.18 -11.39
CA LEU A 286 2.64 0.91 -12.02
C LEU A 286 2.19 1.19 -13.46
N GLY A 287 1.95 0.14 -14.26
CA GLY A 287 1.61 0.29 -15.69
C GLY A 287 0.34 1.10 -15.91
N PRO A 288 -0.83 0.65 -15.38
CA PRO A 288 -2.08 1.38 -15.51
C PRO A 288 -2.08 2.75 -14.83
N SER A 289 -1.28 2.94 -13.77
CA SER A 289 -1.26 4.16 -12.99
C SER A 289 -0.35 5.24 -13.58
N LEU A 290 0.90 4.92 -13.88
CA LEU A 290 1.90 5.90 -14.31
C LEU A 290 2.00 6.01 -15.83
N GLY A 291 1.53 4.99 -16.57
CA GLY A 291 1.45 5.01 -18.03
C GLY A 291 2.76 5.44 -18.69
N ARG A 292 2.71 6.55 -19.45
CA ARG A 292 3.85 7.08 -20.20
C ARG A 292 5.08 7.34 -19.33
N ASP A 293 4.91 7.84 -18.10
CA ASP A 293 6.04 8.17 -17.22
C ASP A 293 6.84 6.93 -16.83
N LEU A 294 6.18 5.77 -16.71
CA LEU A 294 6.84 4.49 -16.49
C LEU A 294 7.53 4.00 -17.76
N TYR A 295 6.80 3.93 -18.89
CA TYR A 295 7.31 3.30 -20.11
C TYR A 295 8.41 4.11 -20.81
N ASN A 296 8.59 5.38 -20.47
CA ASN A 296 9.71 6.19 -20.93
C ASN A 296 11.03 5.91 -20.16
N ILE A 297 11.01 5.10 -19.10
CA ILE A 297 12.22 4.78 -18.35
C ILE A 297 13.18 3.95 -19.22
N PRO A 298 14.43 4.41 -19.42
CA PRO A 298 15.41 3.68 -20.23
C PRO A 298 15.67 2.29 -19.65
N ASN A 299 15.76 1.29 -20.53
CA ASN A 299 16.07 -0.09 -20.15
C ASN A 299 15.11 -0.71 -19.13
N LEU A 300 13.88 -0.19 -18.99
CA LEU A 300 12.89 -0.71 -18.03
C LEU A 300 12.68 -2.23 -18.17
N GLY A 301 12.55 -2.74 -19.40
CA GLY A 301 12.38 -4.18 -19.64
C GLY A 301 13.55 -5.04 -19.14
N LEU A 302 14.78 -4.53 -19.30
CA LEU A 302 15.98 -5.20 -18.77
C LEU A 302 16.01 -5.12 -17.24
N ALA A 303 15.66 -3.96 -16.67
CA ALA A 303 15.60 -3.78 -15.22
C ALA A 303 14.57 -4.70 -14.56
N ILE A 304 13.40 -4.88 -15.18
CA ILE A 304 12.37 -5.84 -14.77
C ILE A 304 12.90 -7.26 -14.86
N THR A 305 13.49 -7.65 -16.00
CA THR A 305 14.04 -9.01 -16.17
C THR A 305 15.10 -9.33 -15.12
N ASN A 306 16.02 -8.40 -14.86
CA ASN A 306 17.13 -8.61 -13.95
C ASN A 306 16.76 -8.53 -12.45
N SER A 307 15.54 -8.09 -12.13
CA SER A 307 15.11 -7.87 -10.74
C SER A 307 13.85 -8.65 -10.39
N VAL A 308 12.77 -8.44 -11.14
CA VAL A 308 11.46 -9.07 -10.89
C VAL A 308 11.47 -10.55 -11.29
N LEU A 309 12.25 -10.90 -12.33
CA LEU A 309 12.39 -12.27 -12.84
C LEU A 309 13.73 -12.91 -12.44
N SER A 310 14.46 -12.31 -11.51
CA SER A 310 15.70 -12.90 -10.99
C SER A 310 15.40 -14.15 -10.19
N CYS A 311 16.29 -15.14 -10.24
CA CYS A 311 16.23 -16.34 -9.40
C CYS A 311 14.91 -17.15 -9.50
N LEU A 312 14.16 -17.04 -10.60
CA LEU A 312 12.89 -17.76 -10.80
C LEU A 312 13.04 -19.28 -10.60
N HIS A 313 14.14 -19.88 -11.05
CA HIS A 313 14.40 -21.30 -10.84
C HIS A 313 14.41 -21.69 -9.35
N SER A 314 15.00 -20.86 -8.49
CA SER A 314 15.07 -21.07 -7.04
C SER A 314 13.73 -20.80 -6.35
N ILE A 315 12.94 -19.87 -6.85
CA ILE A 315 11.59 -19.59 -6.32
C ILE A 315 10.64 -20.74 -6.63
N LEU A 316 10.62 -21.21 -7.89
CA LEU A 316 9.73 -22.27 -8.35
C LEU A 316 10.02 -23.64 -7.71
N SER A 317 11.23 -23.87 -7.23
CA SER A 317 11.60 -25.11 -6.54
C SER A 317 11.22 -25.13 -5.06
N ASN A 318 11.03 -23.97 -4.43
CA ASN A 318 10.75 -23.83 -3.00
C ASN A 318 9.28 -23.56 -2.66
N ILE A 319 8.46 -23.10 -3.61
CA ILE A 319 7.05 -22.77 -3.40
C ILE A 319 6.17 -23.73 -4.21
N PRO A 320 5.28 -24.53 -3.60
CA PRO A 320 4.18 -25.14 -4.35
C PRO A 320 3.31 -23.99 -4.90
N MET A 321 3.39 -23.79 -6.22
CA MET A 321 2.84 -22.64 -6.96
C MET A 321 1.51 -22.10 -6.43
N SER A 322 1.51 -20.84 -6.01
CA SER A 322 0.30 -19.99 -5.94
C SER A 322 0.45 -18.67 -6.70
N ASP A 323 1.69 -18.22 -6.97
CA ASP A 323 1.96 -16.89 -7.52
C ASP A 323 2.80 -16.98 -8.81
N ILE A 324 2.15 -16.82 -9.97
CA ILE A 324 2.83 -16.73 -11.27
C ILE A 324 2.69 -15.30 -11.79
N ILE A 325 3.82 -14.75 -12.26
CA ILE A 325 3.86 -13.51 -13.04
C ILE A 325 3.52 -13.90 -14.48
N ILE A 326 2.31 -13.58 -14.94
CA ILE A 326 1.97 -13.71 -16.36
C ILE A 326 2.25 -12.36 -17.01
N ILE A 327 3.20 -12.35 -17.93
CA ILE A 327 3.41 -11.23 -18.86
C ILE A 327 2.40 -11.41 -19.98
N ASP A 328 1.32 -10.64 -19.94
CA ASP A 328 0.39 -10.58 -21.07
C ASP A 328 0.99 -9.68 -22.15
N ASN A 329 1.51 -10.32 -23.21
CA ASN A 329 2.09 -9.64 -24.37
C ASN A 329 1.03 -8.92 -25.24
N THR A 330 -0.27 -9.09 -24.99
CA THR A 330 -1.32 -8.44 -25.78
C THR A 330 -1.78 -7.10 -25.21
N GLU A 331 -1.59 -6.85 -23.90
CA GLU A 331 -2.00 -5.58 -23.25
C GLU A 331 -0.87 -4.80 -22.56
N HIS A 332 0.39 -5.26 -22.66
CA HIS A 332 1.52 -4.68 -21.90
C HIS A 332 1.24 -4.58 -20.39
N LYS A 333 0.59 -5.60 -19.81
CA LYS A 333 0.28 -5.65 -18.39
C LYS A 333 1.13 -6.71 -17.70
N LEU A 334 1.75 -6.32 -16.59
CA LEU A 334 2.25 -7.26 -15.58
C LEU A 334 1.04 -7.74 -14.78
N VAL A 335 0.54 -8.94 -15.07
CA VAL A 335 -0.57 -9.53 -14.32
C VAL A 335 0.02 -10.46 -13.27
N TYR A 336 -0.06 -10.03 -12.01
CA TYR A 336 0.12 -10.92 -10.86
C TYR A 336 -1.14 -11.79 -10.75
N VAL A 337 -1.01 -13.08 -11.08
CA VAL A 337 -2.11 -14.03 -10.95
C VAL A 337 -1.85 -14.91 -9.76
N ARG A 338 -2.62 -14.68 -8.69
CA ARG A 338 -2.77 -15.61 -7.57
C ARG A 338 -3.82 -16.64 -7.98
N TYR A 339 -3.40 -17.88 -8.26
CA TYR A 339 -4.36 -18.97 -8.42
C TYR A 339 -4.96 -19.25 -7.03
N ARG A 340 -6.26 -19.05 -6.91
CA ARG A 340 -7.05 -19.34 -5.71
C ARG A 340 -7.58 -20.76 -5.74
#